data_AF-A0A4R6J5V7-F1
#
_entry.id   AF-A0A4R6J5V7-F1
#
_cell.length_a   1.000
_cell.length_b   1.000
_cell.length_c   1.000
_cell.angle_alpha   90.00
_cell.angle_beta   90.00
_cell.angle_gamma   90.00
#
_symmetry.space_group_name_H-M   'P 1'
#
loop_
_entity.id
_entity.type
_entity.pdbx_description
1 polymer ?
#
loop_
_entity_poly.entity_id
_entity_poly.type
_entity_poly.pdbx_seq_one_letter_code
_entity_poly.pdbx_strand_id
1 'polypeptide(L)'
;MPVVAQYGDALAGKVIVDISNPFNSTFDGLAHREETSIAQEVAKAAPASASVVKAFNTVFRHVLEKGRPNVFLAGDNPQAKANVEGFIESLGLRPLDVGGLKMAHWLEGAGVVTVGLANHGVGNLDFALSITELPV
;
A
#
# COMPACT_ATOMS: atom_id res chain seq x y z
N MET A 1 -14.23 -9.97 -2.45
CA MET A 1 -12.85 -10.27 -2.86
C MET A 1 -12.70 -11.75 -3.26
N PRO A 2 -12.87 -12.11 -4.54
CA PRO A 2 -12.91 -13.51 -4.98
C PRO A 2 -11.65 -14.32 -4.66
N VAL A 3 -10.46 -13.73 -4.84
CA VAL A 3 -9.19 -14.39 -4.54
C VAL A 3 -9.02 -14.69 -3.06
N VAL A 4 -9.36 -13.74 -2.18
CA VAL A 4 -9.27 -13.92 -0.71
C VAL A 4 -10.23 -15.02 -0.26
N ALA A 5 -11.47 -15.00 -0.78
CA ALA A 5 -12.46 -16.03 -0.49
C ALA A 5 -12.04 -17.42 -1.00
N GLN A 6 -11.37 -17.50 -2.15
CA GLN A 6 -10.86 -18.75 -2.71
C GLN A 6 -9.78 -19.40 -1.83
N TYR A 7 -8.87 -18.61 -1.26
CA TYR A 7 -7.85 -19.15 -0.35
C TYR A 7 -8.40 -19.45 1.05
N GLY A 8 -9.45 -18.75 1.49
CA GLY A 8 -10.20 -19.05 2.72
C GLY A 8 -9.30 -19.27 3.92
N ASP A 9 -9.48 -20.39 4.61
CA ASP A 9 -8.75 -20.76 5.83
C ASP A 9 -7.22 -20.88 5.65
N ALA A 10 -6.71 -21.02 4.42
CA ALA A 10 -5.27 -21.01 4.17
C ALA A 10 -4.61 -19.67 4.54
N LEU A 11 -5.42 -18.60 4.64
CA LEU A 11 -4.98 -17.27 5.08
C LEU A 11 -5.07 -17.08 6.60
N ALA A 12 -5.58 -18.06 7.36
CA ALA A 12 -5.69 -17.94 8.82
C ALA A 12 -4.31 -17.71 9.46
N GLY A 13 -4.23 -16.72 10.36
CA GLY A 13 -3.00 -16.32 11.04
C GLY A 13 -1.92 -15.70 10.13
N LYS A 14 -2.22 -15.43 8.85
CA LYS A 14 -1.27 -14.82 7.91
C LYS A 14 -1.37 -13.30 7.94
N VAL A 15 -0.28 -12.66 7.51
CA VAL A 15 -0.29 -11.25 7.12
C VAL A 15 -0.51 -11.19 5.62
N ILE A 16 -1.58 -10.51 5.21
CA ILE A 16 -1.93 -10.24 3.80
C ILE A 16 -1.45 -8.82 3.50
N VAL A 17 -0.53 -8.69 2.55
CA VAL A 17 -0.05 -7.39 2.08
C VAL A 17 -0.84 -7.02 0.81
N ASP A 18 -1.66 -5.98 0.91
CA ASP A 18 -2.36 -5.41 -0.25
C ASP A 18 -1.50 -4.34 -0.93
N ILE A 19 -1.22 -4.54 -2.21
CA ILE A 19 -0.43 -3.65 -3.07
C ILE A 19 -1.27 -2.98 -4.17
N SER A 20 -2.61 -3.14 -4.14
CA SER A 20 -3.46 -2.74 -5.25
C SER A 20 -3.55 -1.22 -5.43
N ASN A 21 -3.86 -0.80 -6.66
CA ASN A 21 -4.19 0.57 -7.02
C ASN A 21 -5.53 0.57 -7.77
N PRO A 22 -6.67 0.81 -7.10
CA PRO A 22 -8.00 0.71 -7.72
C PRO A 22 -8.33 2.00 -8.47
N PHE A 23 -7.57 2.35 -9.50
CA PHE A 23 -7.78 3.57 -10.28
C PHE A 23 -9.04 3.49 -11.16
N ASN A 24 -9.68 4.64 -11.39
CA ASN A 24 -10.71 4.78 -12.41
C ASN A 24 -10.11 4.68 -13.83
N SER A 25 -10.95 4.65 -14.87
CA SER A 25 -10.51 4.50 -16.27
C SER A 25 -9.64 5.66 -16.79
N THR A 26 -9.72 6.82 -16.15
CA THR A 26 -9.01 8.05 -16.51
C THR A 26 -7.73 8.25 -15.69
N PHE A 27 -7.45 7.38 -14.71
CA PHE A 27 -6.31 7.45 -13.81
C PHE A 27 -6.19 8.77 -13.02
N ASP A 28 -7.29 9.50 -12.86
CA ASP A 28 -7.39 10.77 -12.11
C ASP A 28 -8.20 10.62 -10.82
N GLY A 29 -8.54 9.39 -10.44
CA GLY A 29 -9.27 9.08 -9.22
C GLY A 29 -9.36 7.58 -8.95
N LEU A 30 -10.05 7.23 -7.88
CA LEU A 30 -10.32 5.85 -7.49
C LEU A 30 -11.60 5.33 -8.16
N ALA A 31 -11.66 4.02 -8.40
CA ALA A 31 -12.80 3.34 -9.01
C ALA A 31 -13.99 3.19 -8.03
N HIS A 32 -13.74 3.30 -6.73
CA HIS A 32 -14.78 3.37 -5.70
C HIS A 32 -15.02 4.82 -5.27
N ARG A 33 -16.25 5.10 -4.82
CA ARG A 33 -16.71 6.46 -4.47
C ARG A 33 -16.89 6.69 -2.96
N GLU A 34 -16.86 5.62 -2.17
CA GLU A 34 -16.98 5.66 -0.71
C GLU A 34 -15.60 5.77 -0.05
N GLU A 35 -15.57 6.25 1.19
CA GLU A 35 -14.38 6.24 2.07
C GLU A 35 -14.09 4.80 2.53
N THR A 36 -13.60 3.99 1.59
CA THR A 36 -13.17 2.60 1.75
C THR A 36 -11.86 2.38 1.00
N SER A 37 -11.32 1.16 1.04
CA SER A 37 -10.15 0.75 0.29
C SER A 37 -10.20 -0.74 -0.05
N ILE A 38 -9.39 -1.18 -1.01
CA ILE A 38 -9.27 -2.60 -1.33
C ILE A 38 -8.76 -3.38 -0.11
N ALA A 39 -7.81 -2.82 0.65
CA ALA A 39 -7.33 -3.45 1.87
C ALA A 39 -8.44 -3.66 2.91
N GLN A 40 -9.39 -2.71 3.04
CA GLN A 40 -10.56 -2.89 3.92
C GLN A 40 -11.51 -3.98 3.37
N GLU A 41 -11.74 -4.03 2.06
CA GLU A 41 -12.54 -5.11 1.45
C GLU A 41 -11.89 -6.49 1.56
N VAL A 42 -10.55 -6.54 1.53
CA VAL A 42 -9.77 -7.76 1.83
C VAL A 42 -9.96 -8.16 3.28
N ALA A 43 -9.87 -7.22 4.23
CA ALA A 43 -10.04 -7.50 5.64
C ALA A 43 -11.45 -8.04 5.98
N LYS A 44 -12.49 -7.53 5.32
CA LYS A 44 -13.87 -8.04 5.46
C LYS A 44 -14.02 -9.48 4.96
N ALA A 45 -13.24 -9.87 3.95
CA ALA A 45 -13.35 -11.18 3.30
C ALA A 45 -12.38 -12.24 3.86
N ALA A 46 -11.32 -11.82 4.54
CA ALA A 46 -10.30 -12.70 5.09
C ALA A 46 -10.76 -13.38 6.40
N PRO A 47 -10.16 -14.52 6.79
CA PRO A 47 -10.39 -15.10 8.11
C PRO A 47 -10.09 -14.09 9.22
N ALA A 48 -10.86 -14.11 10.31
CA ALA A 48 -10.71 -13.16 11.42
C ALA A 48 -9.32 -13.18 12.09
N SER A 49 -8.58 -14.28 11.96
CA SER A 49 -7.21 -14.42 12.46
C SER A 49 -6.15 -13.89 11.48
N ALA A 50 -6.51 -13.56 10.25
CA ALA A 50 -5.62 -12.91 9.29
C ALA A 50 -5.52 -11.42 9.61
N SER A 51 -4.37 -10.83 9.29
CA SER A 51 -4.14 -9.38 9.38
C SER A 51 -3.86 -8.80 8.01
N VAL A 52 -4.42 -7.64 7.70
CA VAL A 52 -4.20 -6.96 6.42
C VAL A 52 -3.33 -5.72 6.63
N VAL A 53 -2.36 -5.53 5.74
CA VAL A 53 -1.50 -4.34 5.69
C VAL A 53 -1.51 -3.81 4.27
N LYS A 54 -1.81 -2.52 4.08
CA LYS A 54 -1.59 -1.82 2.82
C LYS A 54 -0.13 -1.40 2.75
N ALA A 55 0.58 -1.72 1.68
CA ALA A 55 1.95 -1.27 1.47
C ALA A 55 2.33 -1.31 -0.02
N PHE A 56 3.47 -0.73 -0.38
CA PHE A 56 4.09 -0.75 -1.73
C PHE A 56 3.29 -0.13 -2.89
N ASN A 57 2.00 0.19 -2.72
CA ASN A 57 1.15 0.63 -3.84
C ASN A 57 1.65 1.92 -4.52
N THR A 58 2.40 2.77 -3.81
CA THR A 58 2.95 4.04 -4.33
C THR A 58 4.32 3.90 -5.00
N VAL A 59 4.85 2.68 -5.13
CA VAL A 59 6.19 2.45 -5.68
C VAL A 59 6.12 1.69 -7.01
N PHE A 60 6.63 2.29 -8.08
CA PHE A 60 6.74 1.61 -9.36
C PHE A 60 7.79 0.49 -9.31
N ARG A 61 7.53 -0.60 -10.06
CA ARG A 61 8.36 -1.81 -10.06
C ARG A 61 9.86 -1.53 -10.26
N HIS A 62 10.24 -0.76 -11.28
CA HIS A 62 11.65 -0.50 -11.59
C HIS A 62 12.33 0.37 -10.53
N VAL A 63 11.57 1.13 -9.74
CA VAL A 63 12.10 1.88 -8.59
C VAL A 63 12.46 0.94 -7.44
N LEU A 64 11.69 -0.14 -7.23
CA LEU A 64 12.06 -1.20 -6.27
C LEU A 64 13.37 -1.89 -6.68
N GLU A 65 13.60 -2.09 -7.98
CA GLU A 65 14.80 -2.77 -8.49
C GLU A 65 16.07 -1.90 -8.35
N LYS A 66 15.96 -0.58 -8.54
CA LYS A 66 17.12 0.32 -8.65
C LYS A 66 17.35 1.21 -7.42
N GLY A 67 16.28 1.51 -6.68
CA GLY A 67 16.28 2.52 -5.64
C GLY A 67 16.22 1.96 -4.23
N ARG A 68 16.18 2.89 -3.26
CA ARG A 68 15.90 2.61 -1.85
C ARG A 68 14.77 3.55 -1.37
N PRO A 69 13.57 3.50 -2.01
CA PRO A 69 12.47 4.41 -1.70
C PRO A 69 11.90 4.21 -0.30
N ASN A 70 11.15 5.22 0.15
CA ASN A 70 10.24 5.08 1.27
C ASN A 70 9.05 4.20 0.86
N VAL A 71 8.63 3.31 1.75
CA VAL A 71 7.42 2.50 1.60
C VAL A 71 6.44 2.88 2.70
N PHE A 72 5.35 3.53 2.31
CA PHE A 72 4.26 3.83 3.24
C PHE A 72 3.46 2.57 3.53
N LEU A 73 3.09 2.36 4.79
CA LEU A 73 2.26 1.23 5.20
C LEU A 73 1.16 1.61 6.20
N ALA A 74 0.05 0.89 6.14
CA ALA A 74 -1.11 1.08 7.04
C ALA A 74 -1.72 -0.27 7.43
N GLY A 75 -2.13 -0.41 8.69
CA GLY A 75 -2.75 -1.64 9.20
C GLY A 75 -3.13 -1.56 10.68
N ASP A 76 -4.10 -2.37 11.10
CA ASP A 76 -4.68 -2.31 12.45
C ASP A 76 -3.96 -3.20 13.48
N ASN A 77 -3.28 -4.26 13.04
CA ASN A 77 -2.54 -5.16 13.92
C ASN A 77 -1.07 -4.70 14.05
N PRO A 78 -0.61 -4.26 15.25
CA PRO A 78 0.76 -3.77 15.42
C PRO A 78 1.84 -4.81 15.11
N GLN A 79 1.63 -6.08 15.47
CA GLN A 79 2.58 -7.14 15.18
C GLN A 79 2.66 -7.45 13.68
N ALA A 80 1.52 -7.41 12.98
CA ALA A 80 1.50 -7.57 11.53
C ALA A 80 2.24 -6.42 10.83
N LYS A 81 2.07 -5.18 11.29
CA LYS A 81 2.83 -4.03 10.80
C LYS A 81 4.32 -4.20 11.03
N ALA A 82 4.74 -4.50 12.26
CA ALA A 82 6.15 -4.71 12.58
C ALA A 82 6.80 -5.81 11.71
N ASN A 83 6.07 -6.90 11.43
CA ASN A 83 6.56 -7.95 10.53
C ASN A 83 6.73 -7.45 9.09
N VAL A 84 5.82 -6.60 8.60
CA VAL A 84 5.92 -6.01 7.25
C VAL A 84 7.02 -4.94 7.20
N GLU A 85 7.21 -4.16 8.26
CA GLU A 85 8.32 -3.21 8.38
C GLU A 85 9.66 -3.92 8.32
N GLY A 86 9.87 -4.98 9.11
CA GLY A 86 11.07 -5.79 9.05
C GLY A 86 11.30 -6.44 7.69
N PHE A 87 10.23 -6.83 6.99
CA PHE A 87 10.34 -7.30 5.61
C PHE A 87 10.79 -6.18 4.66
N ILE A 88 10.19 -4.99 4.73
CA ILE A 88 10.57 -3.81 3.93
C ILE A 88 12.05 -3.45 4.18
N GLU A 89 12.49 -3.43 5.44
CA GLU A 89 13.89 -3.17 5.82
C GLU A 89 14.83 -4.23 5.27
N SER A 90 14.44 -5.51 5.28
CA SER A 90 15.24 -6.59 4.71
C SER A 90 15.49 -6.44 3.19
N LEU A 91 14.64 -5.67 2.50
CA LEU A 91 14.81 -5.30 1.09
C LEU A 91 15.71 -4.04 0.92
N GLY A 92 16.21 -3.47 2.01
CA GLY A 92 16.96 -2.21 2.05
C GLY A 92 16.07 -0.96 1.92
N LEU A 93 14.75 -1.10 1.99
CA LEU A 93 13.81 0.01 1.84
C LEU A 93 13.51 0.66 3.19
N ARG A 94 12.95 1.88 3.20
CA ARG A 94 12.58 2.59 4.44
C ARG A 94 11.07 2.47 4.69
N PRO A 95 10.59 1.65 5.65
CA PRO A 95 9.18 1.64 6.00
C PRO A 95 8.78 2.93 6.72
N LEU A 96 7.57 3.42 6.45
CA LEU A 96 6.96 4.56 7.13
C LEU A 96 5.49 4.27 7.44
N ASP A 97 5.19 4.00 8.71
CA ASP A 97 3.83 3.73 9.18
C ASP A 97 2.98 5.02 9.14
N VAL A 98 1.87 4.96 8.41
CA VAL A 98 0.90 6.06 8.32
C VAL A 98 -0.33 5.86 9.20
N GLY A 99 -0.41 4.74 9.94
CA GLY A 99 -1.45 4.48 10.94
C GLY A 99 -2.28 3.21 10.71
N GLY A 100 -3.56 3.27 11.11
CA GLY A 100 -4.51 2.15 11.01
C GLY A 100 -4.97 1.87 9.58
N LEU A 101 -5.64 0.74 9.35
CA LEU A 101 -6.04 0.24 8.02
C LEU A 101 -6.93 1.23 7.26
N LYS A 102 -7.68 2.10 7.96
CA LYS A 102 -8.43 3.20 7.34
C LYS A 102 -7.58 4.12 6.46
N MET A 103 -6.28 4.23 6.74
CA MET A 103 -5.35 5.04 5.95
C MET A 103 -5.03 4.43 4.58
N ALA A 104 -5.41 3.18 4.34
CA ALA A 104 -5.29 2.55 3.03
C ALA A 104 -6.07 3.31 1.94
N HIS A 105 -7.20 3.94 2.27
CA HIS A 105 -7.93 4.82 1.34
C HIS A 105 -7.04 5.96 0.82
N TRP A 106 -6.33 6.62 1.74
CA TRP A 106 -5.44 7.72 1.40
C TRP A 106 -4.16 7.26 0.71
N LEU A 107 -3.65 6.06 1.02
CA LEU A 107 -2.54 5.46 0.27
C LEU A 107 -2.93 5.10 -1.18
N GLU A 108 -4.14 4.61 -1.41
CA GLU A 108 -4.67 4.41 -2.77
C GLU A 108 -4.78 5.75 -3.51
N GLY A 109 -5.29 6.79 -2.84
CA GLY A 109 -5.29 8.16 -3.35
C GLY A 109 -3.88 8.70 -3.64
N ALA A 110 -2.89 8.40 -2.80
CA ALA A 110 -1.50 8.75 -3.05
C ALA A 110 -0.95 8.06 -4.30
N GLY A 111 -1.43 6.84 -4.63
CA GLY A 111 -1.16 6.18 -5.89
C GLY A 111 -1.65 6.98 -7.11
N VAL A 112 -2.84 7.60 -7.00
CA VAL A 112 -3.36 8.51 -8.05
C VAL A 112 -2.43 9.71 -8.20
N VAL A 113 -1.97 10.30 -7.09
CA VAL A 113 -0.99 11.39 -7.11
C VAL A 113 0.31 10.96 -7.78
N THR A 114 0.81 9.75 -7.51
CA THR A 114 2.00 9.21 -8.17
C THR A 114 1.81 9.13 -9.69
N VAL A 115 0.66 8.65 -10.18
CA VAL A 115 0.38 8.63 -11.63
C VAL A 115 0.27 10.04 -12.21
N GLY A 116 -0.38 10.97 -11.51
CA GLY A 116 -0.47 12.37 -11.93
C GLY A 116 0.91 13.04 -12.05
N LEU A 117 1.80 12.80 -11.08
CA LEU A 117 3.18 13.28 -11.14
C LEU A 117 3.93 12.67 -12.34
N ALA A 118 3.78 11.38 -12.60
CA ALA A 118 4.39 10.74 -13.77
C ALA A 118 3.96 11.41 -15.08
N ASN A 119 2.67 11.69 -15.22
CA ASN A 119 2.10 12.23 -16.46
C ASN A 119 2.36 13.73 -16.66
N HIS A 120 2.49 14.51 -15.57
CA HIS A 120 2.45 15.97 -15.66
C HIS A 120 3.63 16.69 -14.99
N GLY A 121 4.10 16.22 -13.84
CA GLY A 121 5.10 16.94 -13.04
C GLY A 121 6.54 16.47 -13.29
N VAL A 122 6.74 15.17 -13.43
CA VAL A 122 8.05 14.52 -13.56
C VAL A 122 8.29 14.06 -15.00
N GLY A 123 7.25 13.55 -15.69
CA GLY A 123 7.33 13.14 -17.09
C GLY A 123 7.99 11.77 -17.33
N ASN A 124 8.17 10.96 -16.28
CA ASN A 124 8.64 9.57 -16.35
C ASN A 124 8.18 8.80 -15.10
N LEU A 125 8.51 7.50 -15.03
CA LEU A 125 8.16 6.66 -13.88
C LEU A 125 9.33 6.44 -12.92
N ASP A 126 10.53 6.94 -13.21
CA ASP A 126 11.78 6.71 -12.46
C ASP A 126 11.87 7.60 -11.20
N PHE A 127 10.81 7.63 -10.39
CA PHE A 127 10.74 8.39 -9.14
C PHE A 127 9.87 7.70 -8.08
N ALA A 128 10.00 8.11 -6.83
CA ALA A 128 9.12 7.73 -5.74
C ALA A 128 8.72 8.96 -4.92
N LEU A 129 7.55 8.89 -4.28
CA LEU A 129 7.20 9.81 -3.21
C LEU A 129 8.17 9.61 -2.04
N SER A 130 8.66 10.71 -1.48
CA SER A 130 9.62 10.68 -0.36
C SER A 130 9.24 11.70 0.72
N ILE A 131 9.84 11.54 1.89
CA ILE A 131 9.71 12.43 3.04
C ILE A 131 11.05 13.11 3.26
N THR A 132 11.03 14.42 3.38
CA THR A 132 12.18 15.23 3.78
C THR A 132 11.98 15.69 5.21
N GLU A 133 12.85 15.23 6.11
CA GLU A 133 12.88 15.69 7.50
C GLU A 133 13.76 16.95 7.59
N LEU A 134 13.22 18.00 8.21
CA LEU A 134 13.98 19.23 8.45
C LEU A 134 14.76 19.11 9.77
N PRO A 135 15.94 19.73 9.87
CA PRO A 135 16.62 19.85 11.15
C PRO A 135 15.69 20.50 12.19
N VAL A 136 15.72 19.96 13.41
CA VAL A 136 15.05 20.55 14.58
C VAL A 136 15.87 21.71 15.11
#